data_AF-A0A4R3MPS1-F1
#
_entry.id   AF-A0A4R3MPS1-F1
#
_cell.length_a   1.000
_cell.length_b   1.000
_cell.length_c   1.000
_cell.angle_alpha   90.00
_cell.angle_beta   90.00
_cell.angle_gamma   90.00
#
_symmetry.space_group_name_H-M   'P 1'
#
loop_
_entity.id
_entity.type
_entity.pdbx_description
1 polymer ?
#
loop_
_entity_poly.entity_id
_entity_poly.type
_entity_poly.pdbx_seq_one_letter_code
_entity_poly.pdbx_strand_id
1 'polypeptide(L)' 'MDKKCEKCESSRIIKGKLIGYSGVVFIPENQKGIIKKSSAVMAYACKDCGSVFDITLEHPDKI' A
#
# COMPACT_ATOMS: atom_id res chain seq x y z
N MET A 1 16.11 8.38 9.02
CA MET A 1 15.81 7.20 9.84
C MET A 1 15.41 6.09 8.89
N ASP A 2 16.21 5.02 8.85
CA ASP A 2 15.89 3.86 8.02
C ASP A 2 14.76 3.06 8.67
N LYS A 3 13.74 2.69 7.89
CA LYS A 3 12.64 1.85 8.38
C LYS A 3 13.15 0.46 8.70
N LYS A 4 12.70 -0.11 9.84
CA LYS A 4 12.95 -1.49 10.24
C LYS A 4 11.63 -2.26 10.35
N CYS A 5 11.70 -3.57 10.19
CA CYS A 5 10.56 -4.45 10.40
C CYS A 5 10.29 -4.58 11.91
N GLU A 6 9.09 -4.23 12.36
CA GLU A 6 8.70 -4.33 13.78
C GLU A 6 8.63 -5.78 14.30
N LYS A 7 8.56 -6.76 13.40
CA LYS A 7 8.46 -8.19 13.77
C LYS A 7 9.80 -8.90 13.94
N CYS A 8 10.80 -8.53 13.14
CA CYS A 8 12.10 -9.23 13.12
C CYS A 8 13.32 -8.30 13.13
N GLU A 9 13.10 -7.00 13.32
CA GLU A 9 14.11 -5.94 13.40
C GLU A 9 15.00 -5.75 12.15
N SER A 10 14.78 -6.54 11.10
CA SER A 10 15.50 -6.40 9.84
C SER A 10 15.34 -5.02 9.22
N SER A 11 16.43 -4.50 8.65
CA SER A 11 16.47 -3.29 7.83
C SER A 11 16.26 -3.55 6.33
N ARG A 12 16.14 -4.82 5.90
CA ARG A 12 15.93 -5.18 4.47
C ARG A 12 14.47 -4.99 4.08
N ILE A 13 14.07 -3.72 3.96
CA ILE A 13 12.70 -3.31 3.67
C ILE A 13 12.56 -2.85 2.21
N ILE A 14 11.49 -3.27 1.55
CA ILE A 14 11.11 -2.80 0.20
C ILE A 14 9.76 -2.07 0.27
N LYS A 15 9.55 -1.10 -0.62
CA LYS A 15 8.27 -0.42 -0.85
C LYS A 15 7.68 -0.90 -2.17
N GLY A 16 6.37 -1.18 -2.21
CA GLY A 16 5.70 -1.62 -3.42
C GLY A 16 4.21 -1.32 -3.44
N LYS A 17 3.56 -1.63 -4.56
CA LYS A 17 2.10 -1.60 -4.73
C LYS A 17 1.52 -2.97 -4.37
N LEU A 18 0.38 -2.99 -3.68
CA LEU A 18 -0.41 -4.21 -3.55
C LEU A 18 -1.10 -4.50 -4.89
N ILE A 19 -0.61 -5.53 -5.59
CA ILE A 19 -1.14 -5.95 -6.89
C ILE A 19 -1.95 -7.24 -6.73
N GLY A 20 -3.08 -7.29 -7.42
CA GLY A 20 -3.86 -8.51 -7.68
C GLY A 20 -4.16 -8.61 -9.18
N TYR A 21 -4.99 -9.57 -9.60
CA TYR A 21 -5.37 -9.73 -11.02
C TYR A 21 -5.95 -8.44 -11.65
N SER A 22 -6.54 -7.59 -10.82
CA SER A 22 -7.09 -6.27 -11.17
C SER A 22 -6.47 -5.12 -10.36
N GLY A 23 -5.36 -5.36 -9.64
CA GLY A 23 -4.80 -4.40 -8.67
C GLY A 23 -5.63 -4.26 -7.39
N VAL A 24 -5.01 -3.85 -6.28
CA VAL A 24 -5.72 -3.43 -5.06
C VAL A 24 -5.74 -1.91 -5.01
N VAL A 25 -6.94 -1.33 -5.11
CA VAL A 25 -7.15 0.12 -5.09
C VAL A 25 -8.15 0.50 -4.02
N PHE A 26 -8.00 1.70 -3.47
CA PHE A 26 -8.98 2.28 -2.57
C PHE A 26 -10.01 3.08 -3.36
N ILE A 27 -11.30 2.81 -3.11
CA ILE A 27 -12.45 3.46 -3.74
C ILE A 27 -13.39 3.95 -2.61
N PRO A 28 -13.62 5.26 -2.47
CA PRO A 28 -14.60 5.80 -1.52
C PRO A 28 -16.04 5.34 -1.85
N GLU A 29 -16.80 4.97 -0.82
CA GLU A 29 -18.15 4.40 -0.98
C GLU A 29 -19.18 5.41 -1.54
N ASN A 30 -18.95 6.70 -1.32
CA ASN A 30 -19.91 7.78 -1.60
C ASN A 30 -19.73 8.46 -2.97
N GLN A 31 -18.96 7.86 -3.89
CA GLN A 31 -18.75 8.46 -5.21
C GLN A 31 -19.97 8.32 -6.12
N LYS A 32 -20.41 9.45 -6.70
CA LYS A 32 -21.47 9.52 -7.71
C LYS A 32 -20.83 9.68 -9.09
N GLY A 33 -21.10 8.76 -10.02
CA GLY A 33 -20.59 8.82 -11.41
C GLY A 33 -20.23 7.45 -11.98
N ILE A 34 -20.04 7.40 -13.32
CA ILE A 34 -19.65 6.16 -14.04
C ILE A 34 -18.15 5.87 -13.84
N ILE A 35 -17.32 6.90 -13.71
CA ILE A 35 -15.89 6.78 -13.43
C ILE A 35 -15.67 7.00 -11.94
N LYS A 36 -15.27 5.94 -11.23
CA LYS A 36 -14.87 6.04 -9.83
C LYS A 36 -13.43 6.51 -9.73
N LYS A 37 -13.16 7.51 -8.90
CA LYS A 37 -11.78 7.86 -8.54
C LYS A 37 -11.24 6.79 -7.61
N SER A 38 -10.00 6.40 -7.84
CA SER A 38 -9.33 5.38 -7.04
C SER A 38 -7.86 5.73 -6.84
N SER A 39 -7.27 5.23 -5.76
CA SER A 39 -5.84 5.36 -5.50
C SER A 39 -5.22 3.99 -5.24
N ALA A 40 -4.03 3.74 -5.79
CA ALA A 40 -3.33 2.48 -5.55
C ALA A 40 -2.90 2.38 -4.08
N VAL A 41 -2.93 1.16 -3.54
CA VAL A 41 -2.46 0.89 -2.18
C VAL A 41 -0.98 0.54 -2.20
N MET A 42 -0.18 1.35 -1.50
CA MET A 42 1.24 1.17 -1.26
C MET A 42 1.46 0.47 0.07
N ALA A 43 2.49 -0.35 0.17
CA ALA A 43 2.91 -0.96 1.43
C ALA A 43 4.43 -1.18 1.46
N TYR A 44 4.96 -1.40 2.66
CA TYR A 44 6.30 -1.90 2.86
C TYR A 44 6.28 -3.40 3.15
N ALA A 45 7.29 -4.12 2.67
CA ALA A 45 7.47 -5.55 2.94
C ALA A 45 8.89 -5.83 3.44
N CYS A 46 9.00 -6.68 4.46
CA CYS A 46 10.28 -7.18 4.94
C CYS A 46 10.75 -8.37 4.10
N LYS A 47 11.97 -8.31 3.56
CA LYS A 47 12.55 -9.40 2.76
C LYS A 47 12.96 -10.64 3.58
N ASP A 48 13.04 -10.51 4.89
CA ASP A 48 13.48 -11.60 5.78
C ASP A 48 12.31 -12.43 6.32
N CYS A 49 11.30 -11.78 6.92
CA CYS A 49 10.19 -12.48 7.56
C CYS A 49 8.85 -12.37 6.81
N GLY A 50 8.79 -11.62 5.71
CA GLY A 50 7.60 -11.46 4.89
C GLY A 50 6.52 -10.54 5.49
N SER A 51 6.75 -9.90 6.63
CA SER A 51 5.80 -8.92 7.20
C SER A 51 5.53 -7.77 6.24
N VAL A 52 4.25 -7.47 6.03
CA VAL A 52 3.76 -6.30 5.30
C VAL A 52 3.21 -5.29 6.29
N PHE A 53 3.59 -4.02 6.15
CA PHE A 53 3.24 -2.96 7.11
C PHE A 53 3.24 -1.58 6.44
N ASP A 54 2.76 -0.58 7.19
CA ASP A 54 2.69 0.83 6.77
C ASP A 54 2.01 1.01 5.40
N ILE A 55 0.72 0.69 5.42
CA ILE A 55 -0.16 0.73 4.25
C ILE A 55 -0.64 2.17 4.02
N THR A 56 -0.40 2.69 2.83
CA THR A 56 -0.68 4.09 2.45
C THR A 56 -1.26 4.18 1.05
N LEU A 57 -1.83 5.33 0.69
CA LEU A 57 -2.31 5.59 -0.68
C LEU A 57 -1.22 6.27 -1.50
N GLU A 58 -1.09 5.91 -2.77
CA GLU A 58 -0.13 6.54 -3.70
C GLU A 58 -0.50 8.01 -3.98
N HIS A 59 -1.79 8.30 -4.13
CA HIS A 59 -2.34 9.63 -4.39
C HIS A 59 -3.61 9.85 -3.56
N PRO A 60 -3.49 10.23 -2.28
CA PRO A 60 -4.64 10.45 -1.40
C PRO A 60 -5.44 11.71 -1.76
N ASP A 61 -4.87 12.64 -2.52
CA ASP A 61 -5.52 13.84 -3.05
C ASP A 61 -6.50 13.55 -4.19
N LYS A 62 -6.41 12.35 -4.80
CA LYS A 62 -7.23 11.94 -5.94
C LYS A 62 -8.50 11.19 -5.57
N ILE A 63 -8.74 10.88 -4.29
CA ILE A 63 -9.94 10.15 -3.83
C ILE A 63 -11.09 11.08 -3.47
#